data_AF-A0A8T3N498-F1
#
_entry.id   AF-A0A8T3N498-F1
#
_cell.length_a   1.000
_cell.length_b   1.000
_cell.length_c   1.000
_cell.angle_alpha   90.00
_cell.angle_beta   90.00
_cell.angle_gamma   90.00
#
_symmetry.space_group_name_H-M   'P 1'
#
loop_
_entity.id
_entity.type
_entity.pdbx_description
1 polymer ?
#
loop_
_entity_poly.entity_id
_entity_poly.type
_entity_poly.pdbx_seq_one_letter_code
_entity_poly.pdbx_strand_id
1 'polypeptide(L)'
;AGITSVLWCIGYQIDFSYIDAPVFDGRGYPGQVRGVTREPGLYFLGLPWLYTWGSGRFSGIARDAGYLVERIKDRATGRKGMAVPAVA
;
A
#
# COMPACT_ATOMS: atom_id res chain seq x y z
N ALA A 1 -42.26 2.32 -14.67
CA ALA A 1 -41.01 2.78 -15.31
C ALA A 1 -40.34 1.57 -15.97
N GLY A 2 -40.10 1.60 -17.29
CA GLY A 2 -39.62 0.46 -18.08
C GLY A 2 -38.09 0.36 -18.17
N ILE A 3 -37.38 0.35 -17.04
CA ILE A 3 -35.93 0.11 -17.04
C ILE A 3 -35.68 -1.40 -17.20
N THR A 4 -34.88 -1.79 -18.21
CA THR A 4 -34.61 -3.21 -18.53
C THR A 4 -33.24 -3.69 -18.05
N SER A 5 -32.31 -2.77 -17.81
CA SER A 5 -30.93 -3.10 -17.42
C SER A 5 -30.32 -2.02 -16.52
N VAL A 6 -29.41 -2.45 -15.65
CA VAL A 6 -28.55 -1.58 -14.83
C VAL A 6 -27.12 -2.07 -14.97
N LEU A 7 -26.19 -1.14 -15.28
CA LEU A 7 -24.76 -1.43 -15.34
C LEU A 7 -24.06 -0.73 -14.18
N TRP A 8 -23.32 -1.51 -13.38
CA TRP A 8 -22.58 -1.00 -12.24
C TRP A 8 -21.15 -0.62 -12.65
N CYS A 9 -20.91 0.69 -12.78
CA CYS A 9 -19.59 1.25 -13.11
C CYS A 9 -18.92 1.89 -11.88
N ILE A 10 -19.05 1.27 -10.70
CA ILE A 10 -18.61 1.83 -9.41
C ILE A 10 -17.21 1.38 -8.97
N GLY A 11 -16.46 0.73 -9.87
CA GLY A 11 -15.07 0.34 -9.64
C GLY A 11 -14.91 -1.05 -9.03
N TYR A 12 -13.79 -1.25 -8.33
CA TYR A 12 -13.36 -2.51 -7.72
C TYR A 12 -12.77 -2.25 -6.34
N GLN A 13 -12.55 -3.32 -5.57
CA GLN A 13 -11.85 -3.28 -4.28
C GLN A 13 -10.54 -4.08 -4.38
N ILE A 14 -9.57 -3.74 -3.53
CA ILE A 14 -8.33 -4.51 -3.41
C ILE A 14 -8.61 -5.72 -2.52
N ASP A 15 -8.25 -6.90 -3.00
CA ASP A 15 -8.33 -8.14 -2.23
C ASP A 15 -7.00 -8.40 -1.51
N PHE A 16 -7.02 -8.38 -0.18
CA PHE A 16 -5.88 -8.71 0.67
C PHE A 16 -6.03 -10.07 1.38
N SER A 17 -7.03 -10.89 1.03
CA SER A 17 -7.34 -12.15 1.70
C SER A 17 -6.19 -13.17 1.72
N TYR A 18 -5.23 -13.03 0.81
CA TYR A 18 -4.04 -13.87 0.71
C TYR A 18 -2.91 -13.48 1.69
N ILE A 19 -3.04 -12.36 2.40
CA ILE A 19 -2.03 -11.86 3.34
C ILE A 19 -2.43 -12.25 4.77
N ASP A 20 -1.70 -13.20 5.34
CA ASP A 20 -1.83 -13.59 6.75
C ASP A 20 -0.77 -12.89 7.60
N ALA A 21 -1.00 -11.61 7.94
CA ALA A 21 -0.11 -10.79 8.75
C ALA A 21 -0.88 -9.69 9.52
N PRO A 22 -0.44 -9.28 10.72
CA PRO A 22 -1.13 -8.28 11.54
C PRO A 22 -0.86 -6.83 11.07
N VAL A 23 -1.17 -6.55 9.80
CA VAL A 23 -0.81 -5.29 9.13
C VAL A 23 -1.98 -4.35 8.87
N PHE A 24 -3.22 -4.77 9.12
CA PHE A 24 -4.42 -4.02 8.73
C PHE A 24 -4.95 -3.09 9.84
N ASP A 25 -5.53 -1.96 9.44
CA ASP A 25 -6.05 -0.89 10.29
C ASP A 25 -7.46 -1.17 10.90
N GLY A 26 -7.89 -2.43 10.93
CA GLY A 26 -9.23 -2.83 11.35
C GLY A 26 -10.34 -2.56 10.34
N ARG A 27 -10.08 -1.77 9.28
CA ARG A 27 -10.98 -1.59 8.11
C ARG A 27 -10.57 -2.43 6.91
N GLY A 28 -9.56 -3.28 7.09
CA GLY A 28 -9.00 -4.14 6.04
C GLY A 28 -7.99 -3.43 5.13
N TYR A 29 -7.57 -2.19 5.46
CA TYR A 29 -6.54 -1.49 4.71
C TYR A 29 -5.20 -1.60 5.42
N PRO A 30 -4.07 -1.78 4.71
CA PRO A 30 -2.78 -1.93 5.36
C PRO A 30 -2.32 -0.62 6.01
N GLY A 31 -1.98 -0.70 7.29
CA GLY A 31 -1.30 0.35 8.03
C GLY A 31 0.14 0.50 7.51
N GLN A 32 0.40 1.61 6.82
CA GLN A 32 1.68 1.89 6.20
C GLN A 32 2.02 3.38 6.26
N VAL A 33 3.32 3.68 6.20
CA VAL A 33 3.82 5.03 5.89
C VAL A 33 4.71 4.93 4.67
N ARG A 34 4.28 5.54 3.57
CA ARG A 34 4.98 5.50 2.28
C ARG A 34 5.32 4.08 1.80
N GLY A 35 4.40 3.15 2.03
CA GLY A 35 4.49 1.74 1.67
C GLY A 35 5.25 0.88 2.68
N VAL A 36 5.85 1.46 3.72
CA VAL A 36 6.53 0.71 4.78
C VAL A 36 5.53 0.37 5.88
N THR A 37 5.44 -0.91 6.23
CA THR A 37 4.54 -1.39 7.27
C THR A 37 5.27 -1.52 8.62
N ARG A 38 4.51 -1.78 9.68
CA ARG A 38 5.09 -2.16 10.99
C ARG A 38 5.65 -3.58 10.99
N GLU A 39 5.18 -4.43 10.07
CA GLU A 39 5.62 -5.82 9.92
C GLU A 39 6.97 -5.89 9.19
N PRO A 40 8.07 -6.34 9.85
CA PRO A 40 9.40 -6.25 9.28
C PRO A 40 9.61 -7.11 8.04
N GLY A 41 9.73 -6.46 6.88
CA GLY A 41 9.92 -7.13 5.60
C GLY A 41 8.67 -7.16 4.72
N LEU A 42 7.54 -6.66 5.21
CA LEU A 42 6.32 -6.47 4.43
C LEU A 42 6.20 -5.01 3.99
N TYR A 43 5.99 -4.80 2.69
CA TYR A 43 5.89 -3.49 2.07
C TYR A 43 4.73 -3.48 1.06
N PHE A 44 4.08 -2.33 0.90
CA PHE A 44 3.02 -2.11 -0.09
C PHE A 44 3.46 -1.08 -1.14
N LEU A 45 3.24 -1.40 -2.40
CA LEU A 45 3.49 -0.51 -3.55
C LEU A 45 2.21 -0.41 -4.38
N GLY A 46 2.01 0.73 -5.05
CA GLY A 46 0.88 0.89 -5.97
C GLY A 46 -0.46 1.14 -5.29
N LEU A 47 -0.48 1.31 -3.97
CA LEU A 47 -1.67 1.79 -3.28
C LEU A 47 -1.91 3.28 -3.59
N PRO A 48 -3.17 3.73 -3.61
CA PRO A 48 -3.46 5.16 -3.67
C PRO A 48 -2.86 5.86 -2.45
N TRP A 49 -2.36 7.08 -2.66
CA TRP A 49 -1.87 7.96 -1.59
C TRP A 49 -0.78 7.38 -0.68
N LEU A 50 0.19 6.63 -1.22
CA LEU A 50 1.38 6.23 -0.43
C LEU A 50 2.23 7.46 -0.05
N TYR A 51 2.75 8.17 -1.05
CA TYR A 51 3.46 9.44 -0.88
C TYR A 51 2.73 10.58 -1.56
N THR A 52 2.14 10.31 -2.72
CA THR A 52 1.45 11.30 -3.54
C THR A 52 0.19 10.69 -4.13
N TRP A 53 -0.67 11.51 -4.71
CA TRP A 53 -1.83 11.03 -5.45
C TRP A 53 -1.46 10.11 -6.63
N GLY A 54 -0.24 10.24 -7.17
CA GLY A 54 0.26 9.43 -8.28
C GLY A 54 0.73 8.03 -7.89
N SER A 55 0.80 7.69 -6.60
CA SER A 55 1.36 6.44 -6.09
C SER A 55 0.69 5.18 -6.67
N GLY A 56 -0.63 5.24 -6.89
CA GLY A 56 -1.40 4.13 -7.44
C GLY A 56 -1.47 4.08 -8.97
N ARG A 57 -0.55 4.75 -9.68
CA ARG A 57 -0.61 4.87 -11.15
C ARG A 57 0.72 4.56 -11.80
N PHE A 58 0.65 3.94 -12.97
CA PHE A 58 1.84 3.67 -13.79
C PHE A 58 2.72 4.90 -14.04
N SER A 59 2.13 6.07 -14.27
CA SER A 59 2.89 7.31 -14.49
C SER A 59 3.56 7.90 -13.25
N GLY A 60 3.15 7.49 -12.04
CA GLY A 60 3.64 8.07 -10.77
C GLY A 60 4.36 7.10 -9.84
N ILE A 61 4.23 5.79 -10.05
CA ILE A 61 4.66 4.73 -9.13
C ILE A 61 6.19 4.61 -9.00
N ALA A 62 6.96 5.05 -10.00
CA ALA A 62 8.41 4.86 -10.06
C ALA A 62 9.15 5.44 -8.84
N ARG A 63 8.70 6.60 -8.33
CA ARG A 63 9.31 7.24 -7.15
C ARG A 63 9.07 6.47 -5.86
N ASP A 64 7.92 5.82 -5.72
CA ASP A 64 7.61 5.00 -4.55
C ASP A 64 8.34 3.66 -4.62
N ALA A 65 8.42 3.06 -5.81
CA ALA A 65 9.22 1.86 -6.03
C ALA A 65 10.70 2.09 -5.65
N GLY A 66 11.29 3.19 -6.13
CA GLY A 66 12.67 3.55 -5.79
C GLY A 66 12.87 3.76 -4.28
N TYR A 67 11.92 4.43 -3.61
CA TYR A 67 11.97 4.59 -2.15
C TYR A 67 11.92 3.26 -1.40
N LEU A 68 11.02 2.36 -1.77
CA LEU A 68 10.88 1.06 -1.11
C LEU A 68 12.09 0.16 -1.33
N VAL A 69 12.69 0.19 -2.52
CA VAL A 69 13.94 -0.55 -2.80
C VAL A 69 15.05 -0.14 -1.84
N GLU A 70 15.23 1.15 -1.57
CA GLU A 70 16.24 1.60 -0.60
C GLU A 70 15.93 1.10 0.83
N ARG A 71 14.65 1.08 1.23
CA ARG A 71 14.25 0.52 2.54
C ARG A 71 14.47 -0.99 2.66
N ILE A 72 14.26 -1.72 1.56
CA ILE A 72 14.53 -3.15 1.50
C ILE A 72 16.04 -3.41 1.59
N LYS A 73 16.87 -2.64 0.88
CA LYS A 73 18.35 -2.73 0.94
C LYS A 73 18.89 -2.43 2.33
N ASP A 74 18.42 -1.35 2.97
CA ASP A 74 18.80 -1.00 4.34
C ASP A 74 18.56 -2.17 5.29
N ARG A 75 17.37 -2.79 5.21
CA ARG A 75 17.02 -3.96 6.02
C ARG A 75 17.89 -5.18 5.69
N ALA A 76 18.07 -5.50 4.42
CA ALA A 76 18.85 -6.67 3.98
C ALA A 76 20.32 -6.60 4.42
N THR A 77 20.87 -5.38 4.54
CA THR A 77 22.25 -5.13 4.95
C THR A 77 22.42 -4.89 6.46
N GLY A 78 21.34 -4.99 7.24
CA GLY A 78 21.37 -4.78 8.69
C GLY A 78 21.56 -3.32 9.13
N ARG A 79 21.46 -2.35 8.21
CA ARG A 79 21.37 -0.94 8.58
C ARG A 79 20.02 -0.71 9.28
N LYS A 80 20.05 -0.22 10.52
CA LYS A 80 18.82 0.17 11.24
C LYS A 80 18.09 1.24 10.42
N GLY A 81 17.06 0.83 9.69
CA GLY A 81 16.10 1.73 9.06
C GLY A 81 15.33 2.52 10.12
N MET A 82 15.03 3.77 9.78
CA MET A 82 14.26 4.70 10.61
C MET A 82 12.92 4.07 11.04
N ALA A 83 12.58 4.18 12.33
CA ALA A 83 11.33 3.66 12.87
C ALA A 83 10.12 4.29 12.17
N VAL A 84 9.15 3.47 11.79
CA VAL A 84 7.86 3.94 11.27
C VAL A 84 7.11 4.61 12.44
N PRO A 85 6.78 5.91 12.37
CA PRO A 85 5.98 6.54 13.42
C PRO A 85 4.61 5.87 13.48
N ALA A 86 4.07 5.73 14.69
CA ALA A 86 2.74 5.18 14.89
C ALA A 86 1.71 6.05 14.14
N VAL A 87 0.88 5.42 13.33
CA VAL A 87 -0.35 6.05 12.81
C VAL A 87 -1.30 6.22 13.99
N ALA A 88 -1.83 7.44 14.16
CA ALA A 88 -2.92 7.75 15.08
C ALA A 88 -4.26 7.56 14.37
#